data_AF-A0A935LFP7-F1
#
_entry.id   AF-A0A935LFP7-F1
#
_cell.length_a   1.000
_cell.length_b   1.000
_cell.length_c   1.000
_cell.angle_alpha   90.00
_cell.angle_beta   90.00
_cell.angle_gamma   90.00
#
_symmetry.space_group_name_H-M   'P 1'
#
loop_
_entity.id
_entity.type
_entity.pdbx_description
1 polymer ?
#
loop_
_entity_poly.entity_id
_entity_poly.type
_entity_poly.pdbx_seq_one_letter_code
_entity_poly.pdbx_strand_id
1 'polypeptide(L)'
;MPDPKDDSRYQETGFPSLQWEDDDLPTRPMPLHERPLQARIDSEMAIVNQYHPRIVAAIEKFWGHRDCVEYLQKLILSGGHQDGQNRVGFKSEVLTALMNLAAMHQVK
;
A
#
# COMPACT_ATOMS: atom_id res chain seq x y z
N MET A 1 -59.53 -13.85 -9.53
CA MET A 1 -58.17 -14.19 -9.08
C MET A 1 -57.42 -12.90 -8.78
N PRO A 2 -57.35 -12.51 -7.51
CA PRO A 2 -56.21 -11.74 -7.00
C PRO A 2 -55.63 -12.36 -5.70
N ASP A 3 -54.31 -12.40 -5.62
CA ASP A 3 -53.50 -12.97 -4.52
C ASP A 3 -53.86 -12.46 -3.12
N PRO A 4 -53.83 -13.34 -2.09
CA PRO A 4 -53.89 -12.93 -0.70
C PRO A 4 -52.55 -12.31 -0.27
N LYS A 5 -52.57 -11.05 0.15
CA LYS A 5 -51.41 -10.40 0.78
C LYS A 5 -51.05 -11.16 2.06
N ASP A 6 -49.86 -11.73 2.04
CA ASP A 6 -49.17 -12.41 3.13
C ASP A 6 -49.37 -11.72 4.48
N ASP A 7 -49.98 -12.48 5.39
CA ASP A 7 -49.83 -12.37 6.82
C ASP A 7 -48.35 -12.39 7.22
N SER A 8 -47.92 -11.51 8.13
CA SER A 8 -47.35 -11.93 9.43
C SER A 8 -46.53 -10.85 10.12
N ARG A 9 -47.00 -10.52 11.33
CA ARG A 9 -46.21 -10.44 12.57
C ARG A 9 -44.99 -9.51 12.59
N TYR A 10 -45.24 -8.22 12.69
CA TYR A 10 -44.31 -7.35 13.43
C TYR A 10 -45.10 -6.68 14.53
N GLN A 11 -45.19 -7.41 15.65
CA GLN A 11 -45.69 -6.92 16.91
C GLN A 11 -44.71 -5.86 17.42
N GLU A 12 -45.20 -4.68 17.78
CA GLU A 12 -44.42 -3.63 18.46
C GLU A 12 -43.79 -4.22 19.72
N THR A 13 -42.56 -4.71 19.59
CA THR A 13 -41.67 -4.81 20.74
C THR A 13 -41.40 -3.37 21.17
N GLY A 14 -41.29 -3.10 22.48
CA GLY A 14 -41.09 -1.76 23.05
C GLY A 14 -39.75 -1.09 22.69
N PHE A 15 -39.19 -1.43 21.53
CA PHE A 15 -38.02 -0.81 20.94
C PHE A 15 -38.49 0.07 19.76
N PRO A 16 -38.03 1.32 19.68
CA PRO A 16 -38.40 2.22 18.60
C PRO A 16 -38.00 1.61 17.25
N SER A 17 -38.84 1.82 16.22
CA SER A 17 -38.51 1.46 14.85
C SER A 17 -37.20 2.14 14.46
N LEU A 18 -36.21 1.37 14.02
CA LEU A 18 -34.92 1.89 13.54
C LEU A 18 -35.18 2.77 12.31
N GLN A 19 -35.38 4.06 12.56
CA GLN A 19 -35.28 5.09 11.53
C GLN A 19 -33.80 5.18 11.20
N TRP A 20 -33.40 4.58 10.10
CA TRP A 20 -32.07 4.74 9.52
C TRP A 20 -31.94 6.14 8.90
N GLU A 21 -32.30 7.19 9.64
CA GLU A 21 -31.95 8.55 9.28
C GLU A 21 -30.46 8.70 9.59
N ASP A 22 -29.65 8.54 8.54
CA ASP A 22 -28.24 8.97 8.40
C ASP A 22 -27.54 9.43 9.69
N ASP A 23 -27.25 8.46 10.56
CA ASP A 23 -26.45 8.67 11.77
C ASP A 23 -24.97 8.83 11.36
N ASP A 24 -24.59 10.07 11.02
CA ASP A 24 -23.20 10.54 10.97
C ASP A 24 -22.64 10.62 12.41
N LEU A 25 -22.45 9.44 13.00
CA LEU A 25 -21.91 9.28 14.34
C LEU A 25 -20.45 9.80 14.40
N PRO A 26 -20.09 10.64 15.38
CA PRO A 26 -18.75 11.22 15.54
C PRO A 26 -17.59 10.21 15.71
N THR A 27 -17.91 8.93 15.91
CA THR A 27 -16.94 7.85 16.12
C THR A 27 -16.53 7.13 14.85
N ARG A 28 -16.97 7.58 13.67
CA ARG A 28 -16.48 7.02 12.40
C ARG A 28 -14.97 7.28 12.29
N PRO A 29 -14.15 6.25 11.99
CA PRO A 29 -12.73 6.44 11.78
C PRO A 29 -12.55 7.42 10.63
N MET A 30 -11.74 8.46 10.83
CA MET A 30 -11.44 9.41 9.76
C MET A 30 -10.92 8.65 8.53
N PRO A 31 -11.33 9.06 7.32
CA PRO A 31 -10.79 8.49 6.10
C PRO A 31 -9.26 8.60 6.13
N LEU A 32 -8.60 7.46 5.95
CA LEU A 32 -7.15 7.40 5.86
C LEU A 32 -6.76 8.10 4.56
N HIS A 33 -6.29 9.35 4.65
CA HIS A 33 -5.81 10.07 3.49
C HIS A 33 -4.57 9.34 2.96
N GLU A 34 -4.72 8.62 1.86
CA GLU A 34 -3.59 8.00 1.19
C GLU A 34 -2.63 9.10 0.75
N ARG A 35 -1.36 8.98 1.17
CA ARG A 35 -0.34 9.95 0.74
C ARG A 35 -0.25 9.92 -0.78
N PRO A 36 -0.04 11.08 -1.43
CA PRO A 36 0.16 11.12 -2.88
C PRO A 36 1.31 10.20 -3.27
N LEU A 37 1.19 9.55 -4.43
CA LEU A 37 2.13 8.52 -4.91
C LEU A 37 3.60 8.98 -4.84
N GLN A 38 3.87 10.24 -5.18
CA GLN A 38 5.21 10.82 -5.11
C GLN A 38 5.77 10.85 -3.69
N ALA A 39 4.98 11.28 -2.71
CA ALA A 39 5.43 11.31 -1.31
C ALA A 39 5.71 9.90 -0.76
N ARG A 40 5.06 8.87 -1.31
CA ARG A 40 5.38 7.47 -0.99
C ARG A 40 6.72 7.08 -1.59
N ILE A 41 6.96 7.34 -2.87
CA ILE A 41 8.24 7.09 -3.53
C ILE A 41 9.39 7.77 -2.78
N ASP A 42 9.22 9.04 -2.42
CA ASP A 42 10.24 9.81 -1.67
C ASP A 42 10.53 9.17 -0.31
N SER A 43 9.50 8.70 0.39
CA SER A 43 9.68 8.05 1.69
C SER A 43 10.42 6.71 1.58
N GLU A 44 10.12 5.91 0.55
CA GLU A 44 10.82 4.63 0.32
C GLU A 44 12.26 4.87 -0.14
N MET A 45 12.48 5.85 -1.03
CA MET A 45 13.82 6.29 -1.46
C MET A 45 14.66 6.73 -0.25
N ALA A 46 14.07 7.46 0.70
CA ALA A 46 14.77 7.91 1.91
C ALA A 46 15.21 6.73 2.79
N ILE A 47 14.40 5.69 2.94
CA ILE A 47 14.74 4.46 3.69
C ILE A 47 15.94 3.76 3.02
N VAL A 48 15.89 3.59 1.70
CA VAL A 48 17.01 2.97 0.97
C VAL A 48 18.26 3.84 1.05
N ASN A 49 18.14 5.17 1.00
CA ASN A 49 19.27 6.11 1.03
C ASN A 49 20.06 6.04 2.34
N GLN A 50 19.40 5.82 3.48
CA GLN A 50 20.05 5.70 4.78
C GLN A 50 21.06 4.56 4.84
N TYR A 51 20.79 3.46 4.14
CA TYR A 51 21.62 2.25 4.18
C TYR A 51 22.46 2.06 2.92
N HIS A 52 21.94 2.44 1.76
CA HIS A 52 22.53 2.16 0.46
C HIS A 52 22.37 3.35 -0.51
N PRO A 53 23.11 4.46 -0.30
CA PRO A 53 23.00 5.64 -1.15
C PRO A 53 23.37 5.37 -2.61
N ARG A 54 24.28 4.42 -2.86
CA ARG A 54 24.64 3.99 -4.23
C ARG A 54 23.47 3.36 -4.99
N ILE A 55 22.62 2.62 -4.29
CA ILE A 55 21.45 1.99 -4.89
C ILE A 55 20.43 3.06 -5.26
N VAL A 56 20.20 4.05 -4.40
CA VAL A 56 19.30 5.18 -4.70
C VAL A 56 19.76 5.93 -5.94
N ALA A 57 21.05 6.29 -6.02
CA ALA A 57 21.60 6.97 -7.20
C ALA A 57 21.48 6.13 -8.49
N ALA A 58 21.47 4.80 -8.39
CA ALA A 58 21.20 3.93 -9.54
C ALA A 58 19.71 3.92 -9.90
N ILE A 59 18.83 3.79 -8.91
CA ILE A 59 17.38 3.80 -9.09
C ILE A 59 16.94 5.12 -9.73
N GLU A 60 17.44 6.27 -9.27
CA GLU A 60 17.12 7.59 -9.86
C GLU A 60 17.50 7.67 -11.34
N LYS A 61 18.63 7.09 -11.73
CA LYS A 61 19.07 7.06 -13.13
C LYS A 61 18.21 6.17 -14.01
N PHE A 62 17.72 5.06 -13.47
CA PHE A 62 16.89 4.11 -14.21
C PHE A 62 15.39 4.37 -14.03
N TRP A 63 14.96 5.30 -13.17
CA TRP A 63 13.56 5.54 -12.90
C TRP A 63 12.81 5.95 -14.19
N GLY A 64 11.64 5.35 -14.42
CA GLY A 64 10.91 5.47 -15.69
C GLY A 64 11.41 4.61 -16.85
N HIS A 65 12.58 3.97 -16.74
CA HIS A 65 13.03 2.95 -17.70
C HIS A 65 12.52 1.56 -17.33
N ARG A 66 12.29 0.70 -18.35
CA ARG A 66 11.91 -0.70 -18.16
C ARG A 66 12.96 -1.49 -17.37
N ASP A 67 14.23 -1.13 -17.53
CA ASP A 67 15.35 -1.78 -16.87
C ASP A 67 15.38 -1.53 -15.35
N CYS A 68 14.63 -0.53 -14.84
CA CYS A 68 14.56 -0.25 -13.40
C CYS A 68 13.92 -1.40 -12.63
N VAL A 69 12.81 -1.94 -13.15
CA VAL A 69 12.11 -3.05 -12.49
C VAL A 69 12.98 -4.29 -12.50
N GLU A 70 13.64 -4.57 -13.63
CA GLU A 70 14.57 -5.70 -13.74
C GLU A 70 15.77 -5.53 -12.80
N TYR A 71 16.32 -4.32 -12.69
CA TYR A 71 17.38 -4.00 -11.75
C TYR A 71 16.93 -4.23 -10.29
N LEU A 72 15.76 -3.72 -9.90
CA LEU A 72 15.20 -3.90 -8.56
C LEU A 72 14.94 -5.38 -8.24
N GLN A 73 14.33 -6.12 -9.16
CA GLN A 73 14.09 -7.56 -9.00
C GLN A 73 15.40 -8.35 -8.85
N LYS A 74 16.40 -8.05 -9.69
CA LYS A 74 17.74 -8.64 -9.57
C LYS A 74 18.37 -8.32 -8.23
N LEU A 75 18.23 -7.08 -7.74
CA LEU A 75 18.73 -6.66 -6.44
C LEU A 75 18.11 -7.47 -5.29
N ILE A 76 16.78 -7.58 -5.30
CA ILE A 76 15.99 -8.31 -4.30
C ILE A 76 16.37 -9.80 -4.30
N LEU A 77 16.42 -10.43 -5.48
CA LEU A 77 16.74 -11.86 -5.63
C LEU A 77 18.19 -12.19 -5.32
N SER A 78 19.12 -11.29 -5.67
CA SER A 78 20.55 -11.46 -5.36
C SER A 78 20.83 -11.31 -3.85
N GLY A 79 19.87 -10.77 -3.09
CA GLY A 79 19.87 -10.81 -1.64
C GLY A 79 20.86 -9.87 -0.98
N GLY A 80 21.38 -8.84 -1.66
CA GLY A 80 22.27 -7.85 -1.04
C GLY A 80 23.13 -7.07 -2.03
N HIS A 81 23.63 -5.91 -1.58
CA HIS A 81 24.66 -5.15 -2.29
C HIS A 81 26.04 -5.73 -1.98
N GLN A 82 26.84 -5.99 -3.01
CA GLN A 82 28.16 -6.61 -2.89
C GLN A 82 29.18 -5.58 -2.45
N ASP A 83 29.21 -5.23 -1.15
CA ASP A 83 30.15 -4.22 -0.64
C ASP A 83 31.47 -4.86 -0.16
N GLY A 84 32.12 -5.60 -1.06
CA GLY A 84 33.43 -6.21 -0.83
C GLY A 84 33.39 -7.51 -0.02
N GLN A 85 33.55 -8.63 -0.71
CA GLN A 85 33.75 -10.01 -0.23
C GLN A 85 32.75 -10.64 0.76
N ASN A 86 31.92 -9.86 1.47
CA ASN A 86 30.93 -10.38 2.39
C ASN A 86 29.53 -10.08 1.85
N ARG A 87 28.74 -11.13 1.58
CA ARG A 87 27.32 -10.99 1.19
C ARG A 87 26.53 -10.52 2.41
N VAL A 88 26.38 -9.21 2.56
CA VAL A 88 25.52 -8.63 3.59
C VAL A 88 24.11 -8.55 3.03
N GLY A 89 23.19 -9.26 3.68
CA GLY A 89 21.77 -9.23 3.33
C GLY A 89 21.18 -7.84 3.47
N PHE A 90 20.14 -7.52 2.70
CA PHE A 90 19.34 -6.33 2.96
C PHE A 90 18.64 -6.44 4.31
N LYS A 91 18.55 -5.33 5.04
CA LYS A 91 17.61 -5.20 6.15
C LYS A 91 16.18 -5.39 5.61
N SER A 92 15.31 -5.96 6.43
CA SER A 92 13.90 -6.18 6.07
C SER A 92 13.22 -4.88 5.60
N GLU A 93 13.49 -3.76 6.27
CA GLU A 93 12.95 -2.44 5.90
C GLU A 93 13.37 -2.00 4.49
N VAL A 94 14.65 -2.22 4.14
CA VAL A 94 15.17 -1.89 2.80
C VAL A 94 14.56 -2.80 1.75
N LEU A 95 14.44 -4.09 2.04
CA LEU A 95 13.85 -5.06 1.13
C LEU A 95 12.38 -4.71 0.83
N THR A 96 11.62 -4.36 1.87
CA THR A 96 10.23 -3.91 1.75
C THR A 96 10.15 -2.61 0.95
N ALA A 97 11.03 -1.64 1.20
CA ALA A 97 11.07 -0.40 0.44
C ALA A 97 11.36 -0.63 -1.05
N LEU A 98 12.29 -1.53 -1.38
CA LEU A 98 12.60 -1.91 -2.76
C LEU A 98 11.41 -2.61 -3.45
N MET A 99 10.70 -3.48 -2.74
CA MET A 99 9.47 -4.12 -3.27
C MET A 99 8.37 -3.08 -3.53
N ASN A 100 8.16 -2.15 -2.59
CA ASN A 100 7.19 -1.07 -2.74
C ASN A 100 7.54 -0.17 -3.92
N LEU A 101 8.82 0.21 -4.08
CA LEU A 101 9.30 0.98 -5.23
C LEU A 101 9.07 0.23 -6.55
N ALA A 102 9.32 -1.09 -6.59
CA ALA A 102 9.06 -1.89 -7.78
C ALA A 102 7.56 -1.97 -8.14
N ALA A 103 6.69 -2.04 -7.14
CA ALA A 103 5.24 -2.04 -7.33
C ALA A 103 4.69 -0.66 -7.75
N MET A 104 5.29 0.43 -7.24
CA MET A 104 4.92 1.80 -7.59
C MET A 104 5.52 2.28 -8.91
N HIS A 105 6.52 1.57 -9.45
CA HIS A 105 7.10 1.85 -10.77
C HIS A 105 6.08 1.52 -11.86
N GLN A 106 5.27 2.53 -12.20
CA GLN A 106 4.33 2.48 -13.32
C GLN A 106 5.10 2.78 -14.60
N VAL A 107 5.52 1.74 -15.32
CA VAL A 107 5.93 1.89 -16.73
C VAL A 107 4.68 2.27 -17.52
N LYS A 108 4.61 3.52 -17.99
CA LYS A 108 3.64 3.92 -19.02
C LYS A 108 3.94 3.27 -20.36
#